data_AF-A0A7D9K4D8-F1
#
_entry.id   AF-A0A7D9K4D8-F1
#
_cell.length_a   1.000
_cell.length_b   1.000
_cell.length_c   1.000
_cell.angle_alpha   90.00
_cell.angle_beta   90.00
_cell.angle_gamma   90.00
#
_symmetry.space_group_name_H-M   'P 1'
#
loop_
_entity.id
_entity.type
_entity.pdbx_description
1 polymer ?
#
loop_
_entity_poly.entity_id
_entity_poly.type
_entity_poly.pdbx_seq_one_letter_code
_entity_poly.pdbx_strand_id
1 'polypeptide(L)'
;PFDWDKSHDAAFTQIKKLITEPPVLKYYESTKPLIIQCDASDHGLGGALIQEGKPVAVASRALTHAEIQYAQIEKELLAIVYGTERFHQYTYGRPVTVESDHKPLEVIHQKPLSAAPRRLQKMMMRLHQYDLTIVYKKGSEMLLADTLSRHHLDNSTDEARSVNSDLDQMDSSEDINEILNCEPTTMHTPRSHNERSRPTASQIIHPVRMARKLQRSISNNHPVLPSTRRTNNTRGPRV
;
A
#
# COMPACT_ATOMS: atom_id res chain seq x y z
N PRO A 1 -29.81 -32.27 -11.10
CA PRO A 1 -28.60 -32.38 -11.95
C PRO A 1 -28.67 -31.32 -13.04
N PHE A 2 -27.54 -30.71 -13.42
CA PHE A 2 -27.49 -29.79 -14.55
C PHE A 2 -27.03 -30.56 -15.79
N ASP A 3 -27.80 -30.51 -16.87
CA ASP A 3 -27.53 -31.26 -18.09
C ASP A 3 -26.80 -30.36 -19.11
N TRP A 4 -25.51 -30.65 -19.35
CA TRP A 4 -24.69 -29.94 -20.33
C TRP A 4 -25.03 -30.41 -21.74
N ASP A 5 -25.70 -29.55 -22.51
CA ASP A 5 -26.09 -29.82 -23.89
C ASP A 5 -25.14 -29.19 -24.94
N LYS A 6 -25.46 -29.40 -26.22
CA LYS A 6 -24.70 -28.83 -27.34
C LYS A 6 -24.78 -27.31 -27.44
N SER A 7 -25.87 -26.71 -26.98
CA SER A 7 -26.04 -25.25 -26.97
C SER A 7 -25.12 -24.58 -25.94
N HIS A 8 -24.94 -25.22 -24.77
CA HIS A 8 -23.97 -24.78 -23.75
C HIS A 8 -22.53 -24.90 -24.26
N ASP A 9 -22.20 -26.00 -24.95
CA ASP A 9 -20.87 -26.19 -25.53
C ASP A 9 -20.55 -25.15 -26.63
N ALA A 10 -21.53 -24.84 -27.48
CA ALA A 10 -21.41 -23.79 -28.48
C ALA A 10 -21.21 -22.40 -27.84
N ALA A 11 -22.00 -22.06 -26.82
CA ALA A 11 -21.87 -20.81 -26.09
C ALA A 11 -20.50 -20.70 -25.38
N PHE A 12 -20.04 -21.77 -24.75
CA PHE A 12 -18.73 -21.80 -24.08
C PHE A 12 -17.58 -21.63 -25.09
N THR A 13 -17.66 -22.29 -26.24
CA THR A 13 -16.68 -22.16 -27.32
C THR A 13 -16.67 -20.74 -27.90
N GLN A 14 -17.84 -20.11 -28.02
CA GLN A 14 -17.95 -18.72 -28.46
C GLN A 14 -17.32 -17.76 -27.44
N ILE A 15 -17.55 -17.96 -26.15
CA ILE A 15 -16.92 -17.15 -25.08
C ILE A 15 -15.40 -17.30 -25.14
N LYS A 16 -14.89 -18.53 -25.26
CA LYS A 16 -13.45 -18.77 -25.42
C LYS A 16 -12.90 -18.00 -26.60
N LYS A 17 -13.57 -18.08 -27.75
CA LYS A 17 -13.17 -17.37 -28.97
C LYS A 17 -13.10 -15.85 -28.73
N LEU A 18 -14.16 -15.27 -28.13
CA LEU A 18 -14.20 -13.84 -27.79
C LEU A 18 -13.08 -13.41 -26.82
N ILE A 19 -12.70 -14.28 -25.89
CA ILE A 19 -11.60 -14.00 -24.94
C ILE A 19 -10.22 -14.18 -25.60
N THR A 20 -10.11 -14.99 -26.64
CA THR A 20 -8.87 -15.20 -27.39
C THR A 20 -8.69 -14.23 -28.57
N GLU A 21 -9.73 -13.51 -28.98
CA GLU A 21 -9.69 -12.58 -30.10
C GLU A 21 -9.21 -11.17 -29.68
N PRO A 22 -8.32 -10.51 -30.45
CA PRO A 22 -7.83 -9.18 -30.09
C PRO A 22 -8.92 -8.07 -30.21
N PRO A 23 -8.87 -7.01 -29.37
CA PRO A 23 -8.00 -6.81 -28.22
C PRO A 23 -8.78 -6.95 -26.91
N VAL A 24 -8.72 -8.13 -26.27
CA VAL A 24 -9.15 -8.29 -24.88
C VAL A 24 -8.34 -7.39 -23.94
N LEU A 25 -7.09 -7.10 -24.29
CA LEU A 25 -6.21 -6.18 -23.58
C LEU A 25 -6.00 -4.88 -24.37
N LYS A 26 -6.08 -3.75 -23.67
CA LYS A 26 -5.77 -2.42 -24.20
C LYS A 26 -4.25 -2.20 -24.21
N TYR A 27 -3.73 -1.52 -25.24
CA TYR A 27 -2.37 -0.98 -25.19
C TYR A 27 -2.22 0.05 -24.07
N TYR A 28 -1.06 0.03 -23.41
CA TYR A 28 -0.73 0.99 -22.36
C TYR A 28 -0.55 2.41 -22.91
N GLU A 29 -1.14 3.39 -22.22
CA GLU A 29 -0.97 4.81 -22.52
C GLU A 29 -0.42 5.55 -21.29
N SER A 30 0.77 6.14 -21.42
CA SER A 30 1.46 6.80 -20.30
C SER A 30 0.71 8.02 -19.75
N THR A 31 -0.06 8.72 -20.57
CA THR A 31 -0.80 9.93 -20.16
C THR A 31 -2.09 9.64 -19.39
N LYS A 32 -2.57 8.40 -19.40
CA LYS A 32 -3.86 8.02 -18.80
C LYS A 32 -3.69 7.59 -17.35
N PRO A 33 -4.65 7.86 -16.46
CA PRO A 33 -4.64 7.36 -15.09
C PRO A 33 -4.48 5.84 -15.04
N LEU A 34 -3.80 5.36 -14.01
CA LEU A 34 -3.51 3.94 -13.82
C LEU A 34 -4.26 3.43 -12.61
N ILE A 35 -5.04 2.37 -12.80
CA ILE A 35 -5.76 1.68 -11.74
C ILE A 35 -5.23 0.26 -11.64
N ILE A 36 -4.96 -0.21 -10.43
CA ILE A 36 -4.68 -1.62 -10.16
C ILE A 36 -5.81 -2.16 -9.32
N GLN A 37 -6.46 -3.23 -9.78
CA GLN A 37 -7.35 -4.04 -8.95
C GLN A 37 -6.55 -5.19 -8.36
N CYS A 38 -6.60 -5.34 -7.04
CA CYS A 38 -5.92 -6.41 -6.32
C CYS A 38 -6.92 -7.16 -5.45
N ASP A 39 -6.82 -8.48 -5.44
CA ASP A 39 -7.66 -9.35 -4.62
C ASP A 39 -6.84 -10.55 -4.11
N ALA A 40 -7.15 -10.99 -2.89
CA ALA A 40 -6.56 -12.19 -2.31
C ALA A 40 -7.65 -13.24 -2.02
N SER A 41 -7.40 -14.48 -2.44
CA SER A 41 -8.17 -15.63 -2.01
C SER A 41 -7.41 -16.41 -0.91
N ASP A 42 -8.01 -17.50 -0.43
CA ASP A 42 -7.36 -18.38 0.55
C ASP A 42 -6.04 -18.97 0.03
N HIS A 43 -5.90 -19.09 -1.29
CA HIS A 43 -4.86 -19.86 -1.95
C HIS A 43 -4.12 -19.10 -3.06
N GLY A 44 -4.59 -17.92 -3.48
CA GLY A 44 -3.99 -17.21 -4.61
C GLY A 44 -4.15 -15.70 -4.52
N LEU A 45 -3.34 -15.01 -5.31
CA LEU A 45 -3.34 -13.56 -5.48
C LEU A 45 -3.74 -13.24 -6.92
N GLY A 46 -4.57 -12.21 -7.08
CA GLY A 46 -4.99 -11.68 -8.36
C GLY A 46 -4.67 -10.20 -8.48
N GLY A 47 -4.23 -9.79 -9.67
CA GLY A 47 -3.92 -8.41 -9.98
C GLY A 47 -4.30 -8.06 -11.43
N ALA A 48 -4.97 -6.94 -11.63
CA ALA A 48 -5.30 -6.43 -12.96
C ALA A 48 -4.95 -4.94 -13.07
N LEU A 49 -4.16 -4.59 -14.08
CA LEU A 49 -3.83 -3.23 -14.46
C LEU A 49 -4.88 -2.72 -15.44
N ILE A 50 -5.54 -1.61 -15.13
CA ILE A 50 -6.70 -1.10 -15.87
C ILE A 50 -6.46 0.37 -16.24
N GLN A 51 -6.80 0.71 -17.48
CA GLN A 51 -6.87 2.09 -17.96
C GLN A 51 -8.19 2.31 -18.70
N GLU A 52 -8.92 3.37 -18.33
CA GLU A 52 -10.21 3.74 -18.94
C GLU A 52 -11.22 2.57 -18.98
N GLY A 53 -11.26 1.76 -17.93
CA GLY A 53 -12.16 0.62 -17.79
C GLY A 53 -11.78 -0.62 -18.61
N LYS A 54 -10.59 -0.63 -19.26
CA LYS A 54 -10.08 -1.80 -20.00
C LYS A 54 -8.79 -2.33 -19.37
N PRO A 55 -8.63 -3.67 -19.29
CA PRO A 55 -7.40 -4.26 -18.77
C PRO A 55 -6.25 -4.04 -19.74
N VAL A 56 -5.11 -3.59 -19.23
CA VAL A 56 -3.83 -3.44 -19.95
C VAL A 56 -2.97 -4.68 -19.71
N ALA A 57 -2.95 -5.17 -18.47
CA ALA A 57 -2.22 -6.35 -18.07
C ALA A 57 -2.96 -7.06 -16.93
N VAL A 58 -2.79 -8.37 -16.84
CA VAL A 58 -3.34 -9.20 -15.75
C VAL A 58 -2.23 -10.09 -15.20
N ALA A 59 -2.32 -10.44 -13.92
CA ALA A 59 -1.38 -11.30 -13.25
C ALA A 59 -2.05 -12.09 -12.14
N SER A 60 -1.64 -13.33 -11.95
CA SER A 60 -2.04 -14.18 -10.82
C SER A 60 -0.89 -15.07 -10.37
N ARG A 61 -0.91 -15.47 -9.10
CA ARG A 61 0.06 -16.41 -8.51
C ARG A 61 -0.59 -17.18 -7.37
N ALA A 62 -0.22 -18.45 -7.21
CA ALA A 62 -0.54 -19.23 -6.02
C ALA A 62 0.22 -18.72 -4.78
N LEU A 63 -0.45 -18.66 -3.63
CA LEU A 63 0.20 -18.40 -2.34
C LEU A 63 1.14 -19.55 -1.98
N THR A 64 2.29 -19.23 -1.38
CA THR A 64 3.17 -20.25 -0.81
C THR A 64 2.56 -20.86 0.45
N HIS A 65 3.10 -22.00 0.89
CA HIS A 65 2.63 -22.64 2.13
C HIS A 65 2.66 -21.70 3.34
N ALA A 66 3.68 -20.83 3.43
CA ALA A 66 3.77 -19.83 4.48
C ALA A 66 2.72 -18.71 4.33
N GLU A 67 2.54 -18.21 3.10
CA GLU A 67 1.59 -17.13 2.81
C GLU A 67 0.11 -17.57 3.00
N ILE A 68 -0.21 -18.84 2.77
CA ILE A 68 -1.55 -19.39 3.04
C ILE A 68 -1.93 -19.21 4.53
N GLN A 69 -0.95 -19.26 5.43
CA GLN A 69 -1.16 -19.12 6.88
C GLN A 69 -1.22 -17.66 7.34
N TYR A 70 -1.11 -16.69 6.42
CA TYR A 70 -1.21 -15.28 6.77
C TYR A 70 -2.63 -14.91 7.18
N ALA A 71 -2.76 -13.92 8.07
CA ALA A 71 -4.06 -13.37 8.40
C ALA A 71 -4.71 -12.74 7.15
N GLN A 72 -6.04 -12.67 7.09
CA GLN A 72 -6.74 -12.12 5.91
C GLN A 72 -6.17 -10.76 5.51
N ILE A 73 -6.06 -9.82 6.45
CA ILE A 73 -5.53 -8.49 6.18
C ILE A 73 -4.10 -8.47 5.65
N GLU A 74 -3.28 -9.46 6.02
CA GLU A 74 -1.93 -9.62 5.50
C GLU A 74 -1.95 -10.14 4.07
N LYS A 75 -2.86 -11.08 3.74
CA LYS A 75 -3.06 -11.57 2.36
C LYS A 75 -3.55 -10.46 1.44
N GLU A 76 -4.49 -9.63 1.90
CA GLU A 76 -5.00 -8.50 1.11
C GLU A 76 -3.90 -7.47 0.84
N LEU A 77 -3.08 -7.13 1.84
CA LEU A 77 -1.94 -6.24 1.63
C LEU A 77 -0.89 -6.88 0.72
N LEU A 78 -0.67 -8.19 0.83
CA LEU A 78 0.22 -8.94 -0.05
C LEU A 78 -0.26 -8.92 -1.50
N ALA A 79 -1.57 -8.96 -1.77
CA ALA A 79 -2.12 -8.79 -3.11
C ALA A 79 -1.77 -7.42 -3.71
N ILE A 80 -1.81 -6.36 -2.90
CA ILE A 80 -1.42 -5.00 -3.32
C ILE A 80 0.08 -4.94 -3.64
N VAL A 81 0.92 -5.51 -2.77
CA VAL A 81 2.38 -5.61 -3.00
C VAL A 81 2.66 -6.36 -4.30
N TYR A 82 2.09 -7.55 -4.45
CA TYR A 82 2.25 -8.38 -5.64
C TYR A 82 1.81 -7.65 -6.91
N GLY A 83 0.61 -7.06 -6.94
CA GLY A 83 0.11 -6.34 -8.10
C GLY A 83 0.99 -5.14 -8.47
N THR A 84 1.40 -4.36 -7.48
CA THR A 84 2.22 -3.15 -7.71
C THR A 84 3.61 -3.49 -8.25
N GLU A 85 4.26 -4.50 -7.68
CA GLU A 85 5.60 -4.94 -8.11
C GLU A 85 5.56 -5.70 -9.43
N ARG A 86 4.54 -6.54 -9.64
CA ARG A 86 4.40 -7.27 -10.91
C ARG A 86 4.20 -6.34 -12.09
N PHE A 87 3.59 -5.17 -11.85
CA PHE A 87 3.40 -4.09 -12.81
C PHE A 87 4.41 -2.95 -12.64
N HIS A 88 5.58 -3.18 -12.01
CA HIS A 88 6.58 -2.16 -11.72
C HIS A 88 6.91 -1.24 -12.91
N GLN A 89 7.09 -1.82 -14.10
CA GLN A 89 7.37 -1.09 -15.34
C GLN A 89 6.29 -0.04 -15.72
N TYR A 90 5.06 -0.21 -15.22
CA TYR A 90 3.94 0.71 -15.46
C TYR A 90 3.69 1.64 -14.27
N THR A 91 3.93 1.18 -13.04
CA THR A 91 3.55 1.86 -11.80
C THR A 91 4.62 2.80 -11.27
N TYR A 92 5.89 2.51 -11.55
CA TYR A 92 6.99 3.27 -10.98
C TYR A 92 7.06 4.71 -11.49
N GLY A 93 7.30 5.66 -10.59
CA GLY A 93 7.50 7.08 -10.92
C GLY A 93 6.23 7.87 -11.29
N ARG A 94 5.03 7.34 -11.02
CA ARG A 94 3.76 8.03 -11.30
C ARG A 94 2.68 7.69 -10.27
N PRO A 95 1.62 8.52 -10.12
CA PRO A 95 0.50 8.21 -9.25
C PRO A 95 -0.30 7.02 -9.78
N VAL A 96 -0.66 6.11 -8.87
CA VAL A 96 -1.46 4.91 -9.15
C VAL A 96 -2.55 4.76 -8.12
N THR A 97 -3.77 4.47 -8.57
CA THR A 97 -4.88 4.12 -7.69
C THR A 97 -4.96 2.60 -7.54
N VAL A 98 -4.97 2.10 -6.32
CA VAL A 98 -5.15 0.68 -6.02
C VAL A 98 -6.55 0.46 -5.48
N GLU A 99 -7.33 -0.38 -6.14
CA GLU A 99 -8.66 -0.82 -5.72
C GLU A 99 -8.54 -2.18 -5.03
N SER A 100 -9.05 -2.28 -3.79
CA SER A 100 -9.13 -3.52 -3.01
C SER A 100 -10.50 -3.62 -2.32
N ASP A 101 -10.97 -4.84 -2.08
CA ASP A 101 -12.22 -5.11 -1.38
C ASP A 101 -12.07 -5.11 0.15
N HIS A 102 -10.89 -4.77 0.67
CA HIS A 102 -10.62 -4.78 2.10
C HIS A 102 -10.48 -3.37 2.69
N LYS A 103 -11.63 -2.80 3.09
CA LYS A 103 -11.74 -1.41 3.62
C LYS A 103 -10.70 -1.02 4.68
N PRO A 104 -10.30 -1.87 5.65
CA PRO A 104 -9.26 -1.51 6.61
C PRO A 104 -7.91 -1.10 5.99
N LEU A 105 -7.60 -1.49 4.75
CA LEU A 105 -6.35 -1.14 4.08
C LEU A 105 -6.24 0.34 3.75
N GLU A 106 -7.35 1.03 3.47
CA GLU A 106 -7.36 2.49 3.26
C GLU A 106 -6.77 3.21 4.47
N VAL A 107 -7.12 2.75 5.67
CA VAL A 107 -6.70 3.36 6.94
C VAL A 107 -5.29 2.93 7.32
N ILE A 108 -4.93 1.66 7.09
CA ILE A 108 -3.61 1.14 7.47
C ILE A 108 -2.50 1.81 6.66
N HIS A 109 -2.73 2.06 5.38
CA HIS A 109 -1.74 2.71 4.52
C HIS A 109 -1.38 4.13 4.99
N GLN A 110 -2.30 4.82 5.66
CA GLN A 110 -2.10 6.18 6.17
C GLN A 110 -1.48 6.20 7.59
N LYS A 111 -1.43 5.06 8.28
CA LYS A 111 -0.91 4.99 9.64
C LYS A 111 0.62 4.93 9.66
N PRO A 112 1.27 5.44 10.74
CA PRO A 112 2.71 5.28 10.89
C PRO A 112 3.07 3.80 10.99
N LEU A 113 4.17 3.41 10.34
CA LEU A 113 4.61 2.00 10.28
C LEU A 113 4.75 1.38 11.68
N SER A 114 5.21 2.14 12.66
CA SER A 114 5.41 1.66 14.04
C SER A 114 4.14 1.11 14.71
N ALA A 115 2.96 1.47 14.22
CA ALA A 115 1.68 0.99 14.74
C ALA A 115 1.21 -0.33 14.10
N ALA A 116 1.80 -0.75 12.98
CA ALA A 116 1.44 -1.97 12.28
C ALA A 116 2.22 -3.19 12.82
N PRO A 117 1.69 -4.42 12.72
CA PRO A 117 2.47 -5.65 12.95
C PRO A 117 3.70 -5.73 12.02
N ARG A 118 4.76 -6.41 12.48
CA ARG A 118 6.05 -6.50 11.76
C ARG A 118 5.92 -6.93 10.29
N ARG A 119 5.04 -7.88 9.97
CA ARG A 119 4.83 -8.35 8.59
C ARG A 119 4.20 -7.26 7.72
N LEU A 120 3.15 -6.60 8.22
CA LEU A 120 2.57 -5.44 7.54
C LEU A 120 3.58 -4.31 7.37
N GLN A 121 4.43 -4.04 8.36
CA GLN A 121 5.50 -3.05 8.23
C GLN A 121 6.43 -3.36 7.06
N LYS A 122 6.90 -4.61 6.93
CA LYS A 122 7.75 -5.05 5.81
C LYS A 122 7.06 -4.82 4.45
N MET A 123 5.79 -5.23 4.33
CA MET A 123 5.01 -5.04 3.11
C MET A 123 4.76 -3.55 2.80
N MET A 124 4.44 -2.75 3.82
CA MET A 124 4.27 -1.31 3.67
C MET A 124 5.57 -0.66 3.19
N MET A 125 6.74 -1.01 3.74
CA MET A 125 8.03 -0.47 3.28
C MET A 125 8.27 -0.72 1.79
N ARG A 126 7.91 -1.91 1.28
CA ARG A 126 8.00 -2.21 -0.17
C ARG A 126 7.09 -1.30 -1.01
N LEU A 127 5.93 -0.91 -0.48
CA LEU A 127 5.01 0.00 -1.16
C LEU A 127 5.47 1.47 -1.13
N HIS A 128 6.34 1.89 -0.21
CA HIS A 128 6.74 3.30 -0.05
C HIS A 128 7.50 3.86 -1.26
N GLN A 129 8.07 3.01 -2.11
CA GLN A 129 8.74 3.46 -3.34
C GLN A 129 7.76 3.88 -4.44
N TYR A 130 6.45 3.65 -4.26
CA TYR A 130 5.40 3.97 -5.22
C TYR A 130 4.47 5.07 -4.69
N ASP A 131 3.95 5.90 -5.60
CA ASP A 131 2.94 6.91 -5.29
C ASP A 131 1.54 6.28 -5.40
N LEU A 132 1.11 5.63 -4.32
CA LEU A 132 -0.13 4.85 -4.28
C LEU A 132 -1.25 5.57 -3.54
N THR A 133 -2.45 5.50 -4.08
CA THR A 133 -3.69 5.81 -3.36
C THR A 133 -4.56 4.56 -3.30
N ILE A 134 -4.73 4.00 -2.09
CA ILE A 134 -5.57 2.81 -1.88
C ILE A 134 -7.02 3.25 -1.65
N VAL A 135 -7.93 2.66 -2.42
CA VAL A 135 -9.37 2.93 -2.38
C VAL A 135 -10.12 1.60 -2.23
N TYR A 136 -11.10 1.59 -1.34
CA TYR A 136 -12.02 0.48 -1.19
C TYR A 136 -12.98 0.41 -2.37
N LYS A 137 -13.10 -0.78 -2.95
CA LYS A 137 -14.11 -1.08 -3.97
C LYS A 137 -14.79 -2.40 -3.63
N LYS A 138 -16.10 -2.46 -3.82
CA LYS A 138 -16.84 -3.68 -3.50
C LYS A 138 -16.37 -4.84 -4.40
N GLY A 139 -16.11 -6.02 -3.84
CA GLY A 139 -15.62 -7.18 -4.60
C GLY A 139 -16.50 -7.56 -5.81
N SER A 140 -17.81 -7.30 -5.75
CA SER A 140 -18.72 -7.50 -6.90
C SER A 140 -18.41 -6.63 -8.13
N GLU A 141 -17.56 -5.61 -7.99
CA GLU A 141 -17.09 -4.72 -9.05
C GLU A 141 -15.63 -5.00 -9.47
N MET A 142 -14.99 -5.99 -8.84
CA MET A 142 -13.61 -6.40 -9.08
C MET A 142 -13.52 -7.82 -9.67
N LEU A 143 -14.42 -8.14 -10.61
CA LEU A 143 -14.50 -9.49 -11.19
C LEU A 143 -13.16 -9.98 -11.77
N LEU A 144 -12.34 -9.09 -12.34
CA LEU A 144 -11.04 -9.47 -12.88
C LEU A 144 -10.09 -9.96 -11.79
N ALA A 145 -9.90 -9.18 -10.73
CA ALA A 145 -8.99 -9.56 -9.66
C ALA A 145 -9.51 -10.79 -8.88
N ASP A 146 -10.80 -10.84 -8.58
CA ASP A 146 -11.44 -11.96 -7.87
C ASP A 146 -11.36 -13.28 -8.67
N THR A 147 -11.55 -13.24 -9.99
CA THR A 147 -11.40 -14.44 -10.82
C THR A 147 -9.95 -14.92 -10.86
N LEU A 148 -8.99 -13.99 -10.96
CA LEU A 148 -7.55 -14.28 -11.00
C LEU A 148 -7.03 -14.85 -9.68
N SER A 149 -7.52 -14.36 -8.54
CA SER A 149 -7.10 -14.83 -7.21
C SER A 149 -7.62 -16.23 -6.90
N ARG A 150 -8.84 -16.57 -7.36
CA ARG A 150 -9.48 -17.87 -7.14
C ARG A 150 -9.00 -18.97 -8.08
N HIS A 151 -8.56 -18.61 -9.30
CA HIS A 151 -8.11 -19.55 -10.32
C HIS A 151 -6.61 -19.39 -10.63
N HIS A 152 -5.77 -19.62 -9.62
CA HIS A 152 -4.33 -19.67 -9.81
C HIS A 152 -3.93 -21.04 -10.40
N LEU A 153 -2.88 -21.03 -11.22
CA LEU A 153 -2.25 -22.27 -11.66
C LEU A 153 -1.36 -22.79 -10.53
N ASP A 154 -1.42 -24.10 -10.27
CA ASP A 154 -0.47 -24.74 -9.37
C ASP A 154 0.94 -24.58 -9.95
N ASN A 155 1.91 -24.25 -9.09
CA ASN A 155 3.33 -24.08 -9.45
C ASN A 155 4.01 -25.39 -9.94
N SER A 156 3.25 -26.44 -10.26
CA SER A 156 3.72 -27.70 -10.84
C SER A 156 3.95 -27.64 -12.35
N THR A 157 3.66 -26.50 -13.00
CA THR A 157 3.97 -26.26 -14.41
C THR A 157 5.22 -25.37 -14.52
N ASP A 158 6.28 -25.92 -15.12
CA ASP A 158 7.66 -25.39 -15.09
C ASP A 158 7.88 -24.00 -15.74
N GLU A 159 6.86 -23.40 -16.36
CA GLU A 159 6.97 -22.16 -17.14
C GLU A 159 6.91 -20.87 -16.30
N ALA A 160 6.46 -20.92 -15.04
CA ALA A 160 6.27 -19.73 -14.19
C ALA A 160 7.51 -19.33 -13.36
N ARG A 161 8.60 -20.10 -13.43
CA ARG A 161 9.80 -19.90 -12.59
C ARG A 161 10.67 -18.70 -12.96
N SER A 162 10.59 -18.21 -14.20
CA SER A 162 11.54 -17.19 -14.70
C SER A 162 11.34 -15.77 -14.16
N VAL A 163 10.20 -15.45 -13.51
CA VAL A 163 9.89 -14.06 -13.07
C VAL A 163 9.88 -13.90 -11.55
N ASN A 164 9.90 -15.01 -10.79
CA ASN A 164 9.72 -14.98 -9.33
C ASN A 164 11.04 -14.97 -8.54
N SER A 165 12.21 -15.17 -9.17
CA SER A 165 13.50 -15.36 -8.47
C SER A 165 14.02 -14.16 -7.69
N ASP A 166 13.52 -12.96 -7.99
CA ASP A 166 14.06 -11.72 -7.42
C ASP A 166 13.29 -11.27 -6.17
N LEU A 167 12.09 -11.81 -5.92
CA LEU A 167 11.24 -11.44 -4.79
C LEU A 167 11.53 -12.26 -3.52
N ASP A 168 12.08 -13.47 -3.67
CA ASP A 168 12.27 -14.43 -2.58
C ASP A 168 13.60 -14.24 -1.79
N GLN A 169 14.50 -13.36 -2.24
CA GLN A 169 15.85 -13.22 -1.65
C GLN A 169 15.95 -12.34 -0.40
N MET A 170 14.86 -11.74 0.10
CA MET A 170 14.90 -10.85 1.28
C MET A 170 14.29 -11.44 2.57
N ASP A 171 14.07 -12.76 2.65
CA ASP A 171 13.52 -13.42 3.85
C ASP A 171 14.58 -14.12 4.73
N SER A 172 15.89 -13.90 4.51
CA SER A 172 16.92 -14.29 5.48
C SER A 172 16.86 -13.35 6.69
N SER A 173 16.33 -13.86 7.79
CA SER A 173 16.23 -13.21 9.11
C SER A 173 17.58 -12.91 9.79
N GLU A 174 18.71 -12.95 9.07
CA GLU A 174 20.05 -12.86 9.63
C GLU A 174 20.65 -11.44 9.54
N ASP A 175 20.21 -10.58 8.62
CA ASP A 175 20.88 -9.28 8.37
C ASP A 175 20.36 -8.11 9.23
N ILE A 176 19.30 -8.31 10.03
CA ILE A 176 18.75 -7.24 10.88
C ILE A 176 19.59 -7.04 12.16
N ASN A 177 20.28 -8.08 12.63
CA ASN A 177 21.07 -8.00 13.85
C ASN A 177 22.37 -7.21 13.66
N GLU A 178 22.87 -7.04 12.44
CA GLU A 178 24.08 -6.27 12.17
C GLU A 178 23.81 -4.76 12.17
N ILE A 179 22.60 -4.33 11.80
CA ILE A 179 22.20 -2.91 11.80
C ILE A 179 21.85 -2.43 13.22
N LEU A 180 21.31 -3.31 14.08
CA LEU A 180 20.93 -2.97 15.45
C LEU A 180 22.08 -3.06 16.48
N ASN A 181 23.17 -3.76 16.16
CA ASN A 181 24.32 -3.95 17.06
C ASN A 181 25.55 -3.10 16.69
N CYS A 182 25.41 -2.11 15.80
CA CYS A 182 26.49 -1.18 15.50
C CYS A 182 26.74 -0.25 16.70
N GLU A 183 27.66 -0.63 17.59
CA GLU A 183 28.17 0.28 18.62
C GLU A 183 28.77 1.53 17.97
N PRO A 184 28.59 2.74 18.55
CA PRO A 184 29.13 3.95 17.96
C PRO A 184 30.66 3.85 17.93
N THR A 185 31.20 3.60 16.74
CA THR A 185 32.64 3.55 16.52
C THR A 185 33.23 4.91 16.90
N THR A 186 33.95 4.96 18.01
CA THR A 186 34.80 6.08 18.39
C THR A 186 35.82 6.32 17.29
N MET A 187 35.67 7.44 16.59
CA MET A 187 36.65 7.93 15.62
C MET A 187 38.02 8.11 16.30
N HIS A 188 38.94 7.19 16.03
CA HIS A 188 40.36 7.41 16.32
C HIS A 188 40.89 8.49 15.37
N THR A 189 41.12 9.69 15.89
CA THR A 189 41.86 10.74 15.18
C THR A 189 43.33 10.33 15.01
N PRO A 190 43.92 10.44 13.80
CA PRO A 190 45.36 10.29 13.63
C PRO A 190 46.11 11.47 14.24
N ARG A 191 47.20 11.20 14.95
CA ARG A 191 48.17 12.20 15.43
C ARG A 191 49.25 12.46 14.36
N SER A 192 49.59 13.75 14.24
CA SER A 192 50.83 14.41 13.75
C SER A 192 50.53 15.35 12.58
N HIS A 193 51.01 16.59 12.46
CA HIS A 193 52.03 17.38 13.17
C HIS A 193 51.67 18.89 13.11
N ASN A 194 52.09 19.64 14.13
CA ASN A 194 52.44 21.08 14.20
C ASN A 194 51.77 22.10 13.24
N GLU A 195 51.01 23.07 13.79
CA GLU A 195 51.48 24.47 13.99
C GLU A 195 50.40 25.38 14.63
N ARG A 196 50.85 26.11 15.67
CA ARG A 196 50.45 27.44 16.21
C ARG A 196 48.97 27.91 16.23
N SER A 197 48.61 28.39 17.43
CA SER A 197 47.65 29.47 17.77
C SER A 197 46.25 29.04 18.28
N ARG A 198 46.04 29.29 19.59
CA ARG A 198 44.72 29.41 20.29
C ARG A 198 44.02 30.74 19.89
N PRO A 199 42.72 31.02 20.16
CA PRO A 199 41.90 30.50 21.29
C PRO A 199 40.38 30.20 21.07
N THR A 200 39.86 29.40 22.01
CA THR A 200 38.55 29.38 22.74
C THR A 200 37.23 29.90 22.13
N ALA A 201 36.19 29.05 22.13
CA ALA A 201 34.78 29.30 22.53
C ALA A 201 33.92 28.06 22.17
N SER A 202 33.32 27.32 23.12
CA SER A 202 31.94 27.49 23.61
C SER A 202 30.84 27.22 22.56
N GLN A 203 29.98 26.23 22.86
CA GLN A 203 28.68 25.88 22.23
C GLN A 203 28.81 25.07 20.92
N ILE A 204 28.19 23.89 20.77
CA ILE A 204 26.74 23.71 20.57
C ILE A 204 26.32 22.29 21.03
N ILE A 205 25.34 22.26 21.93
CA ILE A 205 24.57 21.08 22.32
C ILE A 205 23.33 20.99 21.40
N HIS A 206 23.07 19.77 20.94
CA HIS A 206 21.89 19.20 20.26
C HIS A 206 20.55 19.99 20.21
N PRO A 207 19.85 19.97 19.06
CA PRO A 207 18.48 20.43 18.94
C PRO A 207 17.46 19.29 19.20
N VAL A 208 17.18 18.98 20.48
CA VAL A 208 15.98 18.21 20.86
C VAL A 208 15.39 18.81 22.15
N ARG A 209 14.96 20.07 22.12
CA ARG A 209 14.15 20.65 23.22
C ARG A 209 13.31 21.88 22.88
N MET A 210 12.96 22.08 21.60
CA MET A 210 12.18 23.23 21.12
C MET A 210 10.81 22.84 20.52
N ALA A 211 10.16 21.80 21.04
CA ALA A 211 8.79 21.43 20.64
C ALA A 211 7.78 21.35 21.79
N ARG A 212 8.14 21.75 23.03
CA ARG A 212 7.22 21.77 24.20
C ARG A 212 6.89 23.15 24.76
N LYS A 213 7.34 24.23 24.12
CA LYS A 213 7.02 25.61 24.53
C LYS A 213 5.95 26.31 23.67
N LEU A 214 5.48 25.70 22.57
CA LEU A 214 4.47 26.30 21.69
C LEU A 214 3.01 25.93 22.02
N GLN A 215 2.77 25.08 23.03
CA GLN A 215 1.40 24.75 23.51
C GLN A 215 1.01 25.47 24.81
N ARG A 216 1.87 26.32 25.37
CA ARG A 216 1.56 27.10 26.59
C ARG A 216 1.25 28.59 26.35
N SER A 217 1.29 29.09 25.11
CA SER A 217 0.95 30.49 24.79
C SER A 217 -0.49 30.70 24.27
N ILE A 218 -1.29 29.65 24.08
CA ILE A 218 -2.68 29.76 23.59
C ILE A 218 -3.70 29.76 24.75
N SER A 219 -3.26 29.57 26.00
CA SER A 219 -4.14 29.45 27.17
C SER A 219 -4.55 30.77 27.85
N ASN A 220 -4.05 31.94 27.43
CA ASN A 220 -4.21 33.18 28.24
C ASN A 220 -4.86 34.40 27.54
N ASN A 221 -5.52 34.23 26.39
CA ASN A 221 -6.31 35.33 25.81
C ASN A 221 -7.77 34.92 25.62
N HIS A 222 -8.54 34.97 26.70
CA HIS A 222 -10.00 34.92 26.68
C HIS A 222 -10.54 36.34 26.96
N PRO A 223 -11.27 36.99 26.03
CA PRO A 223 -11.90 38.27 26.32
C PRO A 223 -13.18 38.05 27.15
N VAL A 224 -13.31 38.84 28.22
CA VAL A 224 -14.47 38.91 29.12
C VAL A 224 -15.55 39.78 28.47
N LEU A 225 -16.75 39.24 28.27
CA LEU A 225 -17.94 40.01 27.84
C LEU A 225 -18.76 40.45 29.08
N PRO A 226 -19.29 41.68 29.10
CA PRO A 226 -20.07 42.17 30.23
C PRO A 226 -21.51 41.64 30.22
N SER A 227 -21.97 41.27 31.42
CA SER A 227 -23.32 40.85 31.77
C SER A 227 -24.30 42.03 31.76
N THR A 228 -25.39 41.93 31.00
CA THR A 228 -26.56 42.80 31.15
C THR A 228 -27.82 41.99 31.43
N ARG A 229 -28.49 42.41 32.51
CA ARG A 229 -29.68 41.84 33.16
C ARG A 229 -30.90 41.77 32.25
N ARG A 230 -31.63 40.65 32.40
CA ARG A 230 -33.04 40.46 32.03
C ARG A 230 -33.96 41.50 32.69
N THR A 231 -34.91 42.02 31.92
CA THR A 231 -36.23 42.41 32.44
C THR A 231 -37.32 41.79 31.55
N ASN A 232 -38.37 41.27 32.20
CA ASN A 232 -39.54 40.62 31.62
C ASN A 232 -40.67 41.65 31.36
N ASN A 233 -41.54 41.35 30.38
CA ASN A 233 -42.89 41.87 30.02
C ASN A 233 -42.91 42.34 28.54
N THR A 234 -43.91 42.11 27.68
CA THR A 234 -45.33 41.76 27.80
C THR A 234 -45.88 41.32 26.42
N ARG A 235 -46.83 40.36 26.42
CA ARG A 235 -48.01 40.13 25.53
C ARG A 235 -48.17 40.79 24.13
N GLY A 236 -48.31 39.93 23.10
CA GLY A 236 -49.33 39.90 22.01
C GLY A 236 -49.32 40.96 20.87
N PRO A 237 -50.13 40.82 19.79
CA PRO A 237 -50.96 39.68 19.34
C PRO A 237 -50.74 39.26 17.85
N ARG A 238 -51.49 38.22 17.44
CA ARG A 238 -51.67 37.68 16.07
C ARG A 238 -52.25 38.70 15.09
N VAL A 239 -51.87 38.57 13.81
CA VAL A 239 -52.75 38.58 12.64
C VAL A 239 -52.27 37.49 11.68
#